data_AF-A0A1F9Q1A1-F1
#
_entry.id   AF-A0A1F9Q1A1-F1
#
_cell.length_a   1.000
_cell.length_b   1.000
_cell.length_c   1.000
_cell.angle_alpha   90.00
_cell.angle_beta   90.00
_cell.angle_gamma   90.00
#
_symmetry.space_group_name_H-M   'P 1'
#
loop_
_entity.id
_entity.type
_entity.pdbx_description
1 polymer ?
#
loop_
_entity_poly.entity_id
_entity_poly.type
_entity_poly.pdbx_seq_one_letter_code
_entity_poly.pdbx_strand_id
1 'polypeptide(L)'
;MCPTCYCFDIREESDDKLETGVRFREWDGCMLESFAKVAGNHNFRPKAQDRYRHRYFRKGKYIYDKIGELGCVGCGRCVRACTAGIANPLKVFNELWEETAHEY
;
A
#
# COMPACT_ATOMS: atom_id res chain seq x y z
N MET A 1 -3.63 -8.09 -5.90
CA MET A 1 -2.71 -7.75 -4.79
C MET A 1 -1.24 -7.89 -5.25
N CYS A 2 -0.32 -7.01 -4.81
CA CYS A 2 1.14 -7.20 -5.06
C CYS A 2 1.69 -8.36 -4.19
N PRO A 3 2.65 -9.17 -4.66
CA PRO A 3 3.17 -10.31 -3.88
C PRO A 3 3.80 -9.93 -2.53
N THR A 4 4.44 -8.77 -2.47
CA THR A 4 5.11 -8.24 -1.26
C THR A 4 4.18 -7.39 -0.38
N CYS A 5 2.86 -7.49 -0.57
CA CYS A 5 1.88 -6.71 0.18
C CYS A 5 1.50 -7.43 1.47
N TYR A 6 1.55 -6.72 2.58
CA TYR A 6 1.18 -7.21 3.91
C TYR A 6 0.22 -6.24 4.61
N CYS A 7 -0.62 -5.53 3.83
CA CYS A 7 -1.65 -4.67 4.38
C CYS A 7 -2.73 -5.54 5.02
N PHE A 8 -3.07 -5.25 6.27
CA PHE A 8 -4.13 -5.91 7.01
C PHE A 8 -4.81 -4.87 7.90
N ASP A 9 -6.05 -5.14 8.26
CA ASP A 9 -6.79 -4.44 9.31
C ASP A 9 -6.96 -5.36 10.52
N ILE A 10 -7.22 -4.75 11.68
CA ILE A 10 -7.54 -5.46 12.91
C ILE A 10 -9.03 -5.30 13.15
N ARG A 11 -9.76 -6.42 13.16
CA ARG A 11 -11.18 -6.48 13.45
C ARG A 11 -11.39 -7.05 14.85
N GLU A 12 -12.43 -6.54 15.50
CA GLU A 12 -12.92 -7.01 16.79
C GLU A 12 -14.41 -7.29 16.64
N GLU A 13 -14.83 -8.49 17.04
CA GLU A 13 -16.22 -8.93 17.03
C GLU A 13 -16.58 -9.41 18.44
N SER A 14 -17.69 -8.91 18.96
CA SER A 14 -18.26 -9.35 20.23
C SER A 14 -19.30 -10.45 20.01
N ASP A 15 -19.49 -11.32 20.99
CA ASP A 15 -20.64 -12.21 21.01
C ASP A 15 -21.96 -11.42 21.17
N ASP A 16 -23.09 -12.07 20.84
CA ASP A 16 -24.42 -11.43 20.90
C ASP A 16 -24.77 -10.93 22.31
N LYS A 17 -24.15 -11.50 23.35
CA LYS A 17 -24.36 -11.14 24.76
C LYS A 17 -23.42 -10.05 25.26
N LEU A 18 -22.43 -9.64 24.46
CA LEU A 18 -21.38 -8.69 24.83
C LEU A 18 -20.54 -9.11 26.06
N GLU A 19 -20.42 -10.41 26.31
CA GLU A 19 -19.64 -10.99 27.42
C GLU A 19 -18.24 -11.40 26.97
N THR A 20 -18.09 -11.79 25.69
CA THR A 20 -16.82 -12.23 25.11
C THR A 20 -16.58 -11.58 23.75
N GLY A 21 -15.32 -11.52 23.33
CA GLY A 21 -14.97 -10.97 22.02
C GLY A 21 -13.71 -11.61 21.44
N VAL A 22 -13.64 -11.61 20.11
CA VAL A 22 -12.49 -12.09 19.34
C VAL A 22 -11.84 -10.94 18.59
N ARG A 23 -10.51 -10.95 18.57
CA ARG A 23 -9.70 -10.00 17.80
C ARG A 23 -8.90 -10.76 16.76
N PHE A 24 -9.03 -10.39 15.50
CA PHE A 24 -8.36 -11.07 14.40
C PHE A 24 -7.85 -10.09 13.33
N ARG A 25 -6.96 -10.59 12.47
CA ARG A 25 -6.44 -9.83 11.33
C ARG A 25 -7.18 -10.20 10.07
N GLU A 26 -7.61 -9.21 9.32
CA GLU A 26 -8.24 -9.36 8.02
C GLU A 26 -7.37 -8.72 6.94
N TRP A 27 -7.34 -9.30 5.74
CA TRP A 27 -6.63 -8.70 4.61
C TRP A 27 -7.29 -7.38 4.22
N ASP A 28 -6.47 -6.32 4.12
CA ASP A 28 -6.93 -4.99 3.69
C ASP A 28 -5.92 -4.39 2.70
N GLY A 29 -6.17 -3.20 2.18
CA GLY A 29 -5.37 -2.57 1.14
C GLY A 29 -5.18 -1.08 1.34
N CYS A 30 -3.94 -0.62 1.35
CA CYS A 30 -3.60 0.81 1.47
C CYS A 30 -4.14 1.73 0.36
N MET A 31 -4.72 1.18 -0.71
CA MET A 31 -5.40 1.93 -1.77
C MET A 31 -6.90 2.18 -1.47
N LEU A 32 -7.47 1.45 -0.51
CA LEU A 32 -8.84 1.64 -0.05
C LEU A 32 -8.92 2.88 0.84
N GLU A 33 -10.01 3.62 0.73
CA GLU A 33 -10.21 4.85 1.51
C GLU A 33 -10.33 4.55 3.00
N SER A 34 -11.00 3.46 3.35
CA SER A 34 -11.20 2.97 4.73
C SER A 34 -9.88 2.67 5.45
N PHE A 35 -8.86 2.21 4.74
CA PHE A 35 -7.57 1.78 5.33
C PHE A 35 -6.85 2.89 6.11
N ALA A 36 -7.13 4.16 5.79
CA ALA A 36 -6.50 5.31 6.43
C ALA A 36 -7.47 6.09 7.33
N LYS A 37 -8.69 5.58 7.50
CA LYS A 37 -9.73 6.18 8.34
C LYS A 37 -9.54 5.76 9.79
N VAL A 38 -9.65 6.71 10.69
CA VAL A 38 -9.53 6.51 12.14
C VAL A 38 -10.75 7.09 12.86
N ALA A 39 -10.80 6.95 14.18
CA ALA A 39 -11.86 7.48 15.04
C ALA A 39 -12.12 8.97 14.74
N GLY A 40 -13.38 9.40 14.87
CA GLY A 40 -13.80 10.77 14.56
C GLY A 40 -13.95 11.07 13.07
N ASN A 41 -14.04 10.04 12.21
CA ASN A 41 -14.13 10.19 10.75
C ASN A 41 -12.92 10.91 10.10
N HIS A 42 -11.79 10.97 10.81
CA HIS A 42 -10.55 11.49 10.26
C HIS A 42 -9.94 10.48 9.29
N ASN A 43 -9.37 10.98 8.20
CA ASN A 43 -8.67 10.15 7.21
C ASN A 43 -7.34 10.80 6.84
N PHE A 44 -6.23 10.09 7.05
CA PHE A 44 -4.89 10.61 6.76
C PHE A 44 -4.55 10.59 5.27
N ARG A 45 -5.34 9.89 4.43
CA ARG A 45 -5.16 9.79 2.97
C ARG A 45 -6.53 9.81 2.27
N PRO A 46 -7.30 10.91 2.39
CA PRO A 46 -8.67 10.97 1.88
C PRO A 46 -8.71 10.97 0.35
N LYS A 47 -7.71 11.59 -0.32
CA LYS A 47 -7.68 11.65 -1.78
C LYS A 47 -7.00 10.43 -2.38
N ALA A 48 -7.47 10.00 -3.56
CA ALA A 48 -6.90 8.87 -4.29
C ALA A 48 -5.40 9.05 -4.59
N GLN A 49 -5.00 10.28 -4.93
CA GLN A 49 -3.59 10.63 -5.19
C GLN A 49 -2.68 10.42 -3.97
N ASP A 50 -3.17 10.67 -2.74
CA ASP A 50 -2.38 10.50 -1.52
C ASP A 50 -2.13 9.02 -1.23
N ARG A 51 -3.15 8.19 -1.45
CA ARG A 51 -3.05 6.72 -1.35
C ARG A 51 -2.11 6.15 -2.42
N TYR A 52 -2.22 6.69 -3.63
CA TYR A 52 -1.37 6.30 -4.74
C TYR A 52 0.09 6.65 -4.50
N ARG A 53 0.36 7.89 -4.05
CA ARG A 53 1.68 8.33 -3.57
C ARG A 53 2.18 7.39 -2.48
N HIS A 54 1.37 7.08 -1.47
CA HIS A 54 1.76 6.13 -0.42
C HIS A 54 2.19 4.78 -0.97
N ARG A 55 1.48 4.23 -1.97
CA ARG A 55 1.85 2.97 -2.61
C ARG A 55 3.23 3.03 -3.29
N TYR A 56 3.54 4.13 -4.01
CA TYR A 56 4.86 4.33 -4.62
C TYR A 56 5.95 4.36 -3.56
N PHE A 57 5.82 5.24 -2.58
CA PHE A 57 6.82 5.38 -1.53
C PHE A 57 6.97 4.09 -0.71
N ARG A 58 5.89 3.38 -0.40
CA ARG A 58 5.98 2.13 0.33
C ARG A 58 6.76 1.07 -0.45
N LYS A 59 6.61 1.01 -1.77
CA LYS A 59 7.25 0.01 -2.63
C LYS A 59 8.65 0.40 -3.11
N GLY A 60 8.94 1.68 -3.27
CA GLY A 60 10.22 2.19 -3.77
C GLY A 60 11.16 2.73 -2.70
N LYS A 61 10.63 3.20 -1.56
CA LYS A 61 11.42 3.89 -0.53
C LYS A 61 11.30 3.26 0.85
N TYR A 62 10.11 3.21 1.44
CA TYR A 62 9.98 2.85 2.86
C TYR A 62 10.35 1.39 3.19
N ILE A 63 10.19 0.47 2.23
CA ILE A 63 10.69 -0.91 2.38
C ILE A 63 12.20 -0.93 2.14
N TYR A 64 12.68 -0.25 1.10
CA TYR A 64 14.11 -0.15 0.79
C TYR A 64 14.91 0.42 1.97
N ASP A 65 14.47 1.54 2.54
CA ASP A 65 15.06 2.18 3.72
C ASP A 65 15.14 1.24 4.95
N LYS A 66 14.31 0.19 5.00
CA LYS A 66 14.25 -0.76 6.13
C LYS A 66 15.07 -2.03 5.92
N ILE A 67 15.08 -2.57 4.70
CA ILE A 67 15.66 -3.90 4.42
C ILE A 67 16.65 -3.91 3.24
N GLY A 68 16.92 -2.76 2.62
CA GLY A 68 17.82 -2.65 1.47
C GLY A 68 17.24 -3.17 0.14
N GLU A 69 15.98 -3.60 0.13
CA GLU A 69 15.33 -4.17 -1.05
C GLU A 69 14.09 -3.40 -1.48
N LEU A 70 13.84 -3.34 -2.79
CA LEU A 70 12.60 -2.78 -3.32
C LEU A 70 11.42 -3.68 -2.99
N GLY A 71 10.34 -3.07 -2.50
CA GLY A 71 9.06 -3.77 -2.36
C GLY A 71 8.39 -4.06 -3.70
N CYS A 72 8.74 -3.36 -4.78
CA CYS A 72 8.21 -3.63 -6.12
C CYS A 72 9.00 -4.74 -6.80
N VAL A 73 8.33 -5.83 -7.17
CA VAL A 73 8.94 -7.00 -7.85
C VAL A 73 8.54 -7.09 -9.33
N GLY A 74 8.04 -6.01 -9.94
CA GLY A 74 7.68 -6.02 -11.37
C GLY A 74 6.45 -6.86 -11.75
N CYS A 75 5.59 -7.27 -10.81
CA CYS A 75 4.46 -8.18 -11.08
C CYS A 75 3.36 -7.65 -12.06
N GLY A 76 3.42 -6.39 -12.50
CA GLY A 76 2.52 -5.79 -13.49
C GLY A 76 1.03 -5.69 -13.12
N ARG A 77 0.60 -6.12 -11.92
CA ARG A 77 -0.82 -6.11 -11.50
C ARG A 77 -1.39 -4.71 -11.33
N CYS A 78 -0.57 -3.71 -10.97
CA CYS A 78 -0.98 -2.31 -10.90
C CYS A 78 -1.27 -1.72 -12.27
N VAL A 79 -0.41 -2.00 -13.26
CA VAL A 79 -0.56 -1.54 -14.64
C VAL A 79 -1.85 -2.11 -15.24
N ARG A 80 -2.04 -3.43 -15.16
CA ARG A 80 -3.22 -4.12 -15.71
C ARG A 80 -4.55 -3.64 -15.12
N ALA A 81 -4.57 -3.23 -13.86
CA ALA A 81 -5.78 -2.79 -13.18
C ALA A 81 -6.08 -1.30 -13.41
N CYS A 82 -5.15 -0.52 -13.98
CA CYS A 82 -5.29 0.92 -14.07
C CYS A 82 -6.01 1.32 -15.36
N THR A 83 -7.25 1.78 -15.22
CA THR A 83 -8.08 2.25 -16.35
C THR A 83 -7.52 3.52 -17.01
N ALA A 84 -6.86 4.39 -16.23
CA ALA A 84 -6.27 5.62 -16.75
C ALA A 84 -4.91 5.45 -17.42
N GLY A 85 -4.29 4.25 -17.36
CA GLY A 85 -2.98 3.99 -17.95
C GLY A 85 -1.79 4.69 -17.28
N ILE A 86 -2.01 5.47 -16.22
CA ILE A 86 -0.97 6.24 -15.53
C ILE A 86 -0.15 5.40 -14.54
N ALA A 87 -0.63 4.18 -14.20
CA ALA A 87 -0.03 3.43 -13.10
C ALA A 87 1.04 2.43 -13.49
N ASN A 88 2.28 2.90 -13.56
CA ASN A 88 3.43 2.05 -13.87
C ASN A 88 4.62 2.25 -12.92
N PRO A 89 4.57 1.71 -11.68
CA PRO A 89 5.68 1.78 -10.75
C PRO A 89 6.95 1.11 -11.27
N LEU A 90 6.82 0.05 -12.07
CA LEU A 90 7.98 -0.63 -12.65
C LEU A 90 8.77 0.31 -13.56
N LYS A 91 8.09 0.97 -14.51
CA LYS A 91 8.72 1.95 -15.40
C LYS A 91 9.38 3.06 -14.60
N VAL A 92 8.65 3.68 -13.68
CA VAL A 92 9.16 4.80 -12.88
C VAL A 92 10.38 4.40 -12.05
N PHE A 93 10.38 3.23 -11.39
CA PHE A 93 11.53 2.81 -10.60
C PHE A 93 12.75 2.47 -11.47
N ASN A 94 12.55 1.93 -12.67
CA ASN A 94 13.66 1.69 -13.60
C ASN A 94 14.23 3.00 -14.15
N GLU A 95 13.38 3.95 -14.53
CA GLU A 95 13.82 5.29 -14.99
C GLU A 95 14.63 6.00 -13.90
N LEU A 96 14.14 6.02 -12.65
CA LEU A 96 14.87 6.58 -11.51
C LEU A 96 16.20 5.84 -11.25
N TRP A 97 16.24 4.53 -11.45
CA TRP A 97 17.46 3.74 -11.31
C TRP A 97 18.49 4.11 -12.40
N GLU A 98 18.06 4.23 -13.66
CA GLU A 98 18.91 4.64 -14.76
C GLU A 98 19.46 6.06 -14.58
N GLU A 99 18.63 7.00 -14.12
CA GLU A 99 19.05 8.39 -13.84
C GLU A 99 20.09 8.46 -12.71
N THR A 100 19.89 7.68 -11.63
CA THR A 100 20.79 7.71 -10.45
C THR A 100 22.03 6.84 -10.60
N ALA A 101 22.00 5.81 -11.45
CA ALA A 101 23.15 4.94 -11.73
C ALA A 101 24.30 5.67 -12.46
N HIS A 102 24.08 6.91 -12.91
CA HIS A 102 25.08 7.77 -13.54
C HIS A 102 25.55 8.93 -12.64
N GLU A 103 25.09 9.00 -11.39
CA GLU A 103 25.50 10.05 -10.42
C GLU A 103 26.71 9.67 -9.55
N TYR A 104 27.32 8.49 -9.77
CA TYR A 104 28.56 8.05 -9.10
C TYR A 104 29.58 7.48 -10.09
#